data_AF-A0A0A1T9Z5-F1
#
_entry.id   AF-A0A0A1T9Z5-F1
#
_cell.length_a   1.000
_cell.length_b   1.000
_cell.length_c   1.000
_cell.angle_alpha   90.00
_cell.angle_beta   90.00
_cell.angle_gamma   90.00
#
_symmetry.space_group_name_H-M   'P 1'
#
loop_
_entity.id
_entity.type
_entity.pdbx_description
1 polymer ?
#
loop_
_entity_poly.entity_id
_entity_poly.type
_entity_poly.pdbx_seq_one_letter_code
_entity_poly.pdbx_strand_id
1 'polypeptide(L)'
;MRTFTILPLLLGGSQLCSAIDTSLPPPPSSQAAPPELEIKIPEPGNCTLGTDKNFTSGDLCEFSCSFGICPTKACECLQHGKPKPFPQEDKTKLSVRAFEDQNDEMNILCLFACKHGHCPESFCDTDPIPAAREHSDQFACITNDLDHGAPECKEKAPDIVGDARKKNADNCAIFEDPKESQDFKIADCFNFCKPQLDAGAAAGNTTNYGCVGHFPLDKPIPYQYDGRPKGHGVAVGKCQCNNPLVTEIAEFVIQGLAMAAEVRR
;
A
#
# COMPACT_ATOMS: atom_id res chain seq x y z
N MET A 1 27.93 -61.05 -20.91
CA MET A 1 29.03 -60.41 -20.17
C MET A 1 29.52 -59.18 -20.92
N ARG A 2 29.08 -57.98 -20.53
CA ARG A 2 29.87 -56.74 -20.63
C ARG A 2 29.38 -55.79 -19.53
N THR A 3 30.28 -55.61 -18.58
CA THR A 3 30.27 -54.69 -17.44
C THR A 3 30.16 -53.24 -17.90
N PHE A 4 29.24 -52.48 -17.29
CA PHE A 4 29.26 -51.02 -17.33
C PHE A 4 29.85 -50.51 -16.02
N THR A 5 30.97 -49.79 -16.14
CA THR A 5 31.69 -49.13 -15.05
C THR A 5 31.01 -47.81 -14.71
N ILE A 6 30.72 -47.58 -13.43
CA ILE A 6 30.23 -46.33 -12.85
C ILE A 6 31.44 -45.46 -12.48
N LEU A 7 31.41 -44.15 -12.78
CA LEU A 7 32.18 -43.09 -12.10
C LEU A 7 31.42 -41.74 -12.25
N PRO A 8 31.65 -40.73 -11.40
CA PRO A 8 30.62 -40.15 -10.56
C PRO A 8 30.32 -38.68 -10.94
N LEU A 9 29.10 -38.21 -10.73
CA LEU A 9 28.83 -36.76 -10.77
C LEU A 9 29.34 -36.12 -9.48
N LEU A 10 30.39 -35.31 -9.60
CA LEU A 10 30.82 -34.34 -8.59
C LEU A 10 30.22 -32.97 -8.91
N LEU A 11 29.76 -32.31 -7.86
CA LEU A 11 29.23 -30.95 -7.85
C LEU A 11 30.28 -29.89 -8.24
N GLY A 12 29.80 -28.83 -8.89
CA GLY A 12 30.48 -27.57 -9.17
C GLY A 12 29.75 -26.94 -10.38
N GLY A 13 28.91 -25.92 -10.24
CA GLY A 13 29.19 -24.67 -9.55
C GLY A 13 30.01 -23.78 -10.49
N SER A 14 29.32 -22.81 -11.11
CA SER A 14 29.85 -21.71 -11.94
C SER A 14 29.78 -21.88 -13.46
N GLN A 15 29.47 -20.74 -14.10
CA GLN A 15 29.21 -20.48 -15.52
C GLN A 15 27.92 -21.06 -16.09
N LEU A 16 26.93 -20.19 -16.30
CA LEU A 16 26.26 -19.98 -17.59
C LEU A 16 25.46 -18.64 -17.53
N CYS A 17 26.18 -17.51 -17.44
CA CYS A 17 25.67 -16.28 -18.04
C CYS A 17 26.27 -16.22 -19.44
N SER A 18 25.50 -16.59 -20.46
CA SER A 18 25.57 -16.04 -21.82
C SER A 18 24.70 -16.86 -22.77
N ALA A 19 23.52 -16.34 -23.08
CA ALA A 19 23.02 -16.16 -24.44
C ALA A 19 21.67 -15.43 -24.33
N ILE A 20 21.74 -14.10 -24.38
CA ILE A 20 20.57 -13.25 -24.68
C ILE A 20 20.20 -13.52 -26.13
N ASP A 21 18.95 -13.91 -26.34
CA ASP A 21 18.33 -14.15 -27.64
C ASP A 21 18.36 -12.87 -28.48
N THR A 22 19.23 -12.81 -29.49
CA THR A 22 19.44 -11.64 -30.37
C THR A 22 18.28 -11.37 -31.35
N SER A 23 17.11 -11.99 -31.15
CA SER A 23 15.95 -11.81 -32.03
C SER A 23 14.96 -10.74 -31.56
N LEU A 24 15.10 -10.20 -30.34
CA LEU A 24 14.25 -9.10 -29.85
C LEU A 24 14.95 -7.75 -30.09
N PRO A 25 14.28 -6.79 -30.74
CA PRO A 25 14.82 -5.44 -30.87
C PRO A 25 15.10 -4.87 -29.47
N PRO A 26 16.22 -4.15 -29.27
CA PRO A 26 16.49 -3.50 -27.99
C PRO A 26 15.29 -2.62 -27.62
N PRO A 27 14.86 -2.61 -26.33
CA PRO A 27 13.80 -1.71 -25.90
C PRO A 27 14.20 -0.30 -26.30
N PRO A 28 13.30 0.49 -26.91
CA PRO A 28 13.65 1.79 -27.45
C PRO A 28 14.25 2.64 -26.32
N SER A 29 15.52 2.96 -26.48
CA SER A 29 16.25 3.93 -25.66
C SER A 29 15.71 5.33 -25.94
N SER A 30 14.45 5.60 -25.55
CA SER A 30 13.82 6.91 -25.61
C SER A 30 12.42 6.83 -25.01
N GLN A 31 12.33 6.60 -23.71
CA GLN A 31 11.31 7.27 -22.92
C GLN A 31 12.05 7.99 -21.80
N ALA A 32 12.13 9.31 -21.95
CA ALA A 32 12.58 10.18 -20.87
C ALA A 32 11.76 9.83 -19.62
N ALA A 33 12.44 9.79 -18.47
CA ALA A 33 11.76 9.71 -17.19
C ALA A 33 10.61 10.75 -17.17
N PRO A 34 9.43 10.39 -16.64
CA PRO A 34 8.38 11.38 -16.38
C PRO A 34 9.03 12.54 -15.61
N PRO A 35 8.76 13.81 -15.97
CA PRO A 35 9.35 14.93 -15.25
C PRO A 35 8.96 14.80 -13.79
N GLU A 36 9.95 14.67 -12.92
CA GLU A 36 9.77 14.81 -11.48
C GLU A 36 9.05 16.15 -11.28
N LEU A 37 7.84 16.08 -10.71
CA LEU A 37 7.03 17.28 -10.51
C LEU A 37 7.73 18.07 -9.40
N GLU A 38 8.67 18.94 -9.77
CA GLU A 38 9.27 19.89 -8.85
C GLU A 38 8.14 20.78 -8.30
N ILE A 39 7.70 20.48 -7.08
CA ILE A 39 6.70 21.29 -6.38
C ILE A 39 7.34 22.63 -6.05
N LYS A 40 7.11 23.62 -6.90
CA LYS A 40 7.65 24.96 -6.74
C LYS A 40 6.80 25.76 -5.76
N ILE A 41 7.43 26.23 -4.67
CA ILE A 41 6.79 27.14 -3.72
C ILE A 41 6.47 28.46 -4.44
N PRO A 42 5.21 28.96 -4.39
CA PRO A 42 4.82 30.18 -5.06
C PRO A 42 5.40 31.43 -4.38
N GLU A 43 5.39 32.57 -5.09
CA GLU A 43 5.72 33.86 -4.49
C GLU A 43 4.71 34.25 -3.39
N PRO A 44 5.14 34.95 -2.32
CA PRO A 44 4.25 35.37 -1.24
C PRO A 44 3.07 36.22 -1.73
N GLY A 45 1.85 35.77 -1.43
CA GLY A 45 0.63 36.55 -1.59
C GLY A 45 0.47 37.63 -0.51
N ASN A 46 -0.70 38.27 -0.46
CA ASN A 46 -1.01 39.30 0.56
C ASN A 46 -1.76 38.75 1.77
N CYS A 47 -1.91 37.42 1.91
CA CYS A 47 -2.50 36.84 3.10
C CYS A 47 -1.47 36.81 4.23
N THR A 48 -1.92 37.08 5.46
CA THR A 48 -1.08 37.13 6.68
C THR A 48 -1.62 36.29 7.83
N LEU A 49 -2.87 35.85 7.72
CA LEU A 49 -3.52 34.93 8.64
C LEU A 49 -4.54 34.12 7.86
N GLY A 50 -4.47 32.81 7.96
CA GLY A 50 -5.42 31.90 7.34
C GLY A 50 -5.78 30.75 8.27
N THR A 51 -6.95 30.18 8.05
CA THR A 51 -7.43 28.95 8.69
C THR A 51 -7.61 27.90 7.62
N ASP A 52 -7.68 26.63 8.01
CA ASP A 52 -8.03 25.57 7.09
C ASP A 52 -9.52 25.51 6.79
N LYS A 53 -9.84 24.98 5.62
CA LYS A 53 -11.24 24.81 5.18
C LYS A 53 -11.89 23.51 5.69
N ASN A 54 -11.08 22.51 6.09
CA ASN A 54 -11.50 21.13 6.33
C ASN A 54 -11.16 20.60 7.74
N PHE A 55 -11.06 21.48 8.74
CA PHE A 55 -10.87 21.22 10.19
C PHE A 55 -9.69 20.30 10.60
N THR A 56 -8.74 20.06 9.71
CA THR A 56 -7.64 19.13 9.89
C THR A 56 -6.27 19.76 9.63
N SER A 57 -6.15 20.94 9.01
CA SER A 57 -4.84 21.54 8.68
C SER A 57 -4.64 22.96 9.19
N GLY A 58 -5.41 23.36 10.21
CA GLY A 58 -5.44 24.73 10.74
C GLY A 58 -4.06 25.29 11.06
N ASP A 59 -3.22 24.51 11.74
CA ASP A 59 -1.86 24.91 12.11
C ASP A 59 -0.96 25.16 10.89
N LEU A 60 -1.05 24.32 9.84
CA LEU A 60 -0.28 24.50 8.60
C LEU A 60 -0.71 25.76 7.84
N CYS A 61 -2.01 26.02 7.80
CA CYS A 61 -2.56 27.23 7.18
C CYS A 61 -2.18 28.47 7.99
N GLU A 62 -2.29 28.45 9.31
CA GLU A 62 -1.90 29.57 10.17
C GLU A 62 -0.42 29.92 9.99
N PHE A 63 0.45 28.91 10.03
CA PHE A 63 1.89 29.08 9.84
C PHE A 63 2.21 29.63 8.45
N SER A 64 1.78 28.94 7.39
CA SER A 64 2.18 29.23 6.00
C SER A 64 1.58 30.55 5.50
N CYS A 65 0.33 30.84 5.85
CA CYS A 65 -0.33 32.07 5.46
C CYS A 65 0.31 33.30 6.14
N SER A 66 1.01 33.16 7.28
CA SER A 66 1.75 34.29 7.89
C SER A 66 2.96 34.76 7.05
N PHE A 67 3.43 33.90 6.15
CA PHE A 67 4.50 34.16 5.19
C PHE A 67 3.97 34.37 3.75
N GLY A 68 2.66 34.43 3.56
CA GLY A 68 2.04 34.67 2.25
C GLY A 68 1.88 33.41 1.40
N ILE A 69 2.20 32.22 1.93
CA ILE A 69 1.96 30.94 1.27
C ILE A 69 0.61 30.40 1.74
N CYS A 70 -0.45 30.76 1.01
CA CYS A 70 -1.83 30.46 1.41
C CYS A 70 -2.64 29.94 0.20
N PRO A 71 -2.52 28.65 -0.16
CA PRO A 71 -3.27 28.06 -1.27
C PRO A 71 -4.78 28.11 -0.99
N THR A 72 -5.57 28.60 -1.95
CA THR A 72 -6.99 28.92 -1.73
C THR A 72 -7.90 27.71 -1.69
N LYS A 73 -7.49 26.51 -2.12
CA LYS A 73 -8.32 25.30 -1.96
C LYS A 73 -8.05 24.58 -0.64
N ALA A 74 -6.87 24.76 -0.05
CA ALA A 74 -6.53 24.23 1.28
C ALA A 74 -6.91 25.20 2.43
N CYS A 75 -6.62 26.50 2.26
CA CYS A 75 -6.76 27.50 3.32
C CYS A 75 -7.77 28.61 2.94
N GLU A 76 -8.40 29.18 3.96
CA GLU A 76 -9.20 30.40 3.91
C GLU A 76 -8.44 31.55 4.56
N CYS A 77 -8.26 32.65 3.83
CA CYS A 77 -7.56 33.83 4.34
C CYS A 77 -8.49 34.68 5.21
N LEU A 78 -8.08 34.92 6.45
CA LEU A 78 -8.81 35.73 7.42
C LEU A 78 -8.32 37.18 7.45
N GLN A 79 -7.03 37.42 7.16
CA GLN A 79 -6.44 38.76 7.19
C GLN A 79 -5.42 38.97 6.08
N HIS A 80 -5.57 40.11 5.38
CA HIS A 80 -4.61 40.56 4.38
C HIS A 80 -3.65 41.61 4.94
N GLY A 81 -2.41 41.60 4.46
CA GLY A 81 -1.36 42.49 4.90
C GLY A 81 -0.04 42.23 4.18
N LYS A 82 1.05 42.75 4.74
CA LYS A 82 2.40 42.46 4.27
C LYS A 82 2.91 41.19 4.98
N PRO A 83 3.23 40.10 4.25
CA PRO A 83 3.74 38.88 4.85
C PRO A 83 5.08 39.09 5.55
N LYS A 84 5.37 38.19 6.50
CA LYS A 84 6.68 38.11 7.13
C LYS A 84 7.73 37.60 6.13
N PRO A 85 8.99 38.02 6.24
CA PRO A 85 10.07 37.40 5.48
C PRO A 85 10.25 35.93 5.91
N PHE A 86 10.69 35.09 4.98
CA PHE A 86 10.89 33.67 5.25
C PHE A 86 11.95 33.44 6.34
N PRO A 87 11.73 32.48 7.24
CA PRO A 87 12.77 32.02 8.17
C PRO A 87 13.93 31.36 7.42
N GLN A 88 15.01 31.07 8.12
CA GLN A 88 16.10 30.25 7.57
C GLN A 88 15.53 28.90 7.08
N GLU A 89 15.88 28.52 5.85
CA GLU A 89 15.49 27.25 5.27
C GLU A 89 16.41 26.12 5.73
N ASP A 90 15.81 25.01 6.15
CA ASP A 90 16.46 23.73 6.24
C ASP A 90 16.55 23.10 4.83
N LYS A 91 17.78 23.07 4.30
CA LYS A 91 18.07 22.52 2.98
C LYS A 91 18.03 21.00 2.93
N THR A 92 17.97 20.32 4.07
CA THR A 92 17.85 18.85 4.13
C THR A 92 16.42 18.38 3.80
N LYS A 93 15.42 19.25 3.99
CA LYS A 93 14.01 18.98 3.68
C LYS A 93 13.73 19.27 2.20
N LEU A 94 14.18 18.38 1.32
CA LEU A 94 14.02 18.50 -0.14
C LEU A 94 12.79 17.74 -0.65
N SER A 95 12.46 16.65 0.01
CA SER A 95 11.32 15.81 -0.32
C SER A 95 10.44 15.84 0.92
N VAL A 96 9.36 16.62 0.91
CA VAL A 96 8.31 16.59 1.94
C VAL A 96 6.98 16.59 1.21
N ARG A 97 6.04 15.73 1.63
CA ARG A 97 4.70 15.64 1.02
C ARG A 97 3.63 15.52 2.09
N ALA A 98 2.39 15.80 1.72
CA ALA A 98 1.25 15.43 2.55
C ALA A 98 0.98 13.92 2.43
N PHE A 99 0.40 13.30 3.45
CA PHE A 99 0.00 11.89 3.39
C PHE A 99 -1.00 11.59 2.26
N GLU A 100 -1.87 12.56 1.96
CA GLU A 100 -2.70 12.54 0.77
C GLU A 100 -1.94 13.24 -0.36
N ASP A 101 -1.10 12.47 -1.05
CA ASP A 101 -0.19 12.92 -2.10
C ASP A 101 -0.88 13.53 -3.33
N GLN A 102 -2.17 13.25 -3.52
CA GLN A 102 -3.01 13.77 -4.61
C GLN A 102 -3.41 15.24 -4.43
N ASN A 103 -3.08 15.87 -3.29
CA ASN A 103 -3.37 17.27 -3.03
C ASN A 103 -2.10 18.12 -3.13
N ASP A 104 -1.82 18.61 -4.34
CA ASP A 104 -0.67 19.49 -4.64
C ASP A 104 -0.57 20.69 -3.69
N GLU A 105 -1.70 21.24 -3.24
CA GLU A 105 -1.73 22.39 -2.35
C GLU A 105 -1.32 22.03 -0.92
N MET A 106 -1.69 20.85 -0.46
CA MET A 106 -1.21 20.30 0.82
C MET A 106 0.27 19.91 0.73
N ASN A 107 0.72 19.42 -0.43
CA ASN A 107 2.14 19.16 -0.65
C ASN A 107 2.97 20.46 -0.60
N ILE A 108 2.48 21.55 -1.18
CA ILE A 108 3.12 22.89 -1.09
C ILE A 108 3.19 23.37 0.37
N LEU A 109 2.09 23.23 1.13
CA LEU A 109 2.04 23.62 2.55
C LEU A 109 3.03 22.81 3.39
N CYS A 110 3.05 21.49 3.22
CA CYS A 110 3.99 20.61 3.94
C CYS A 110 5.44 20.90 3.57
N LEU A 111 5.75 21.08 2.28
CA LEU A 111 7.10 21.41 1.83
C LEU A 111 7.60 22.72 2.41
N PHE A 112 6.77 23.77 2.37
CA PHE A 112 7.12 25.07 2.93
C PHE A 112 7.26 25.00 4.46
N ALA A 113 6.26 24.47 5.16
CA ALA A 113 6.22 24.46 6.61
C ALA A 113 7.39 23.66 7.21
N CYS A 114 7.69 22.48 6.64
CA CYS A 114 8.79 21.65 7.11
C CYS A 114 10.18 22.22 6.80
N LYS A 115 10.36 22.91 5.66
CA LYS A 115 11.61 23.66 5.37
C LYS A 115 11.87 24.77 6.39
N HIS A 116 10.83 25.30 7.02
CA HIS A 116 10.92 26.39 7.98
C HIS A 116 10.70 25.95 9.44
N GLY A 117 10.87 24.65 9.72
CA GLY A 117 10.89 24.11 11.08
C GLY A 117 9.51 23.88 11.72
N HIS A 118 8.43 24.00 10.95
CA HIS A 118 7.07 23.70 11.40
C HIS A 118 6.54 22.48 10.65
N CYS A 119 6.85 21.28 11.16
CA CYS A 119 6.54 20.02 10.48
C CYS A 119 5.68 19.10 11.34
N PRO A 120 4.34 19.23 11.29
CA PRO A 120 3.45 18.32 12.01
C PRO A 120 3.44 16.95 11.34
N GLU A 121 3.95 15.94 12.05
CA GLU A 121 4.00 14.53 11.60
C GLU A 121 2.62 13.92 11.33
N SER A 122 1.54 14.55 11.79
CA SER A 122 0.17 14.12 11.54
C SER A 122 -0.32 14.41 10.11
N PHE A 123 0.37 15.29 9.38
CA PHE A 123 -0.04 15.72 8.04
C PHE A 123 1.08 15.61 7.00
N CYS A 124 2.31 15.86 7.42
CA CYS A 124 3.45 15.96 6.54
C CYS A 124 4.40 14.78 6.75
N ASP A 125 4.67 14.07 5.66
CA ASP A 125 5.70 13.05 5.58
C ASP A 125 7.03 13.71 5.20
N THR A 126 8.01 13.67 6.11
CA THR A 126 9.38 14.16 5.88
C THR A 126 10.31 13.12 5.27
N ASP A 127 9.84 11.89 5.15
CA ASP A 127 10.49 10.81 4.44
C ASP A 127 9.67 10.39 3.21
N PRO A 128 9.21 11.32 2.34
CA PRO A 128 8.51 10.93 1.14
C PRO A 128 9.55 10.36 0.20
N ILE A 129 9.70 9.05 0.32
CA ILE A 129 10.39 8.18 -0.61
C ILE A 129 10.07 8.69 -2.02
N PRO A 130 11.05 9.17 -2.80
CA PRO A 130 10.82 9.59 -4.17
C PRO A 130 10.05 8.50 -4.92
N ALA A 131 9.24 8.88 -5.91
CA ALA A 131 8.43 7.96 -6.72
C ALA A 131 9.22 6.88 -7.49
N ALA A 132 10.52 6.72 -7.23
CA ALA A 132 11.39 5.62 -7.68
C ALA A 132 11.13 4.28 -6.94
N ARG A 133 9.87 4.01 -6.59
CA ARG A 133 9.44 2.78 -5.91
C ARG A 133 9.15 1.60 -6.85
N GLU A 134 9.70 1.58 -8.07
CA GLU A 134 9.81 0.30 -8.79
C GLU A 134 10.98 -0.58 -8.28
N HIS A 135 11.77 -0.12 -7.30
CA HIS A 135 12.90 -0.91 -6.74
C HIS A 135 12.86 -1.12 -5.20
N SER A 136 11.79 -0.69 -4.52
CA SER A 136 11.71 -0.66 -3.04
C SER A 136 11.45 -2.00 -2.36
N ASP A 137 11.04 -3.01 -3.12
CA ASP A 137 10.77 -4.33 -2.62
C ASP A 137 12.06 -5.12 -2.36
N GLN A 138 13.19 -4.70 -2.93
CA GLN A 138 14.46 -5.44 -2.81
C GLN A 138 15.64 -4.64 -2.22
N PHE A 139 15.66 -3.30 -2.25
CA PHE A 139 16.81 -2.52 -1.78
C PHE A 139 16.43 -1.49 -0.71
N ALA A 140 17.23 -1.43 0.36
CA ALA A 140 17.17 -0.38 1.39
C ALA A 140 18.38 0.54 1.22
N CYS A 141 18.11 1.80 0.93
CA CYS A 141 19.13 2.83 0.78
C CYS A 141 19.28 3.55 2.12
N ILE A 142 20.46 3.46 2.73
CA ILE A 142 20.79 4.22 3.95
C ILE A 142 21.48 5.50 3.48
N THR A 143 20.91 6.65 3.80
CA THR A 143 21.66 7.91 3.77
C THR A 143 22.44 7.99 5.07
N ASN A 144 23.77 7.90 5.00
CA ASN A 144 24.57 8.33 6.14
C ASN A 144 24.48 9.86 6.16
N ASP A 145 23.93 10.44 7.22
CA ASP A 145 23.57 11.86 7.37
C ASP A 145 24.72 12.89 7.25
N LEU A 146 25.88 12.52 6.71
CA LEU A 146 27.07 13.38 6.68
C LEU A 146 27.82 13.44 5.33
N ASP A 147 27.33 12.81 4.26
CA ASP A 147 27.99 12.98 2.96
C ASP A 147 26.98 13.06 1.81
N HIS A 148 27.12 14.07 0.96
CA HIS A 148 26.27 14.30 -0.22
C HIS A 148 26.58 13.30 -1.36
N GLY A 149 27.01 12.08 -1.00
CA GLY A 149 27.24 10.97 -1.92
C GLY A 149 25.94 10.21 -2.19
N ALA A 150 25.86 9.58 -3.37
CA ALA A 150 24.76 8.68 -3.69
C ALA A 150 24.55 7.66 -2.55
N PRO A 151 23.30 7.41 -2.12
CA PRO A 151 23.06 6.52 -0.99
C PRO A 151 23.59 5.13 -1.32
N GLU A 152 24.33 4.52 -0.39
CA GLU A 152 24.68 3.11 -0.50
C GLU A 152 23.40 2.28 -0.36
N CYS A 153 22.81 1.95 -1.50
CA CYS A 153 21.69 1.03 -1.58
C CYS A 153 22.21 -0.39 -1.38
N LYS A 154 21.87 -0.99 -0.24
CA LYS A 154 22.13 -2.40 0.04
C LYS A 154 20.85 -3.18 -0.18
N GLU A 155 20.98 -4.44 -0.58
CA GLU A 155 19.82 -5.33 -0.61
C GLU A 155 19.17 -5.30 0.76
N LYS A 156 17.86 -5.06 0.80
CA LYS A 156 17.12 -4.98 2.05
C LYS A 156 17.33 -6.33 2.73
N ALA A 157 17.80 -6.32 3.98
CA ALA A 157 17.78 -7.54 4.78
C ALA A 157 16.35 -8.11 4.70
N PRO A 158 16.16 -9.41 4.42
CA PRO A 158 14.83 -9.97 4.21
C PRO A 158 13.96 -9.55 5.38
N ASP A 159 12.85 -8.88 5.08
CA ASP A 159 11.92 -8.45 6.10
C ASP A 159 11.21 -9.70 6.61
N ILE A 160 11.87 -10.45 7.50
CA ILE A 160 11.39 -11.75 7.96
C ILE A 160 9.97 -11.61 8.53
N VAL A 161 9.66 -10.45 9.14
CA VAL A 161 8.36 -10.14 9.72
C VAL A 161 7.36 -9.74 8.65
N GLY A 162 7.71 -8.86 7.72
CA GLY A 162 6.85 -8.44 6.60
C GLY A 162 6.57 -9.56 5.61
N ASP A 163 7.56 -10.40 5.31
CA ASP A 163 7.43 -11.58 4.47
C ASP A 163 6.59 -12.65 5.16
N ALA A 164 6.75 -12.83 6.47
CA ALA A 164 5.85 -13.70 7.23
C ALA A 164 4.41 -13.16 7.25
N ARG A 165 4.22 -11.84 7.41
CA ARG A 165 2.90 -11.19 7.35
C ARG A 165 2.25 -11.35 5.98
N LYS A 166 3.00 -11.15 4.88
CA LYS A 166 2.54 -11.37 3.51
C LYS A 166 2.20 -12.83 3.24
N LYS A 167 3.06 -13.76 3.69
CA LYS A 167 2.82 -15.22 3.58
C LYS A 167 1.64 -15.70 4.41
N ASN A 168 1.26 -14.95 5.45
CA ASN A 168 0.13 -15.24 6.32
C ASN A 168 -1.10 -14.38 6.03
N ALA A 169 -1.05 -13.49 5.03
CA ALA A 169 -2.15 -12.59 4.70
C ALA A 169 -3.37 -13.33 4.13
N ASP A 170 -3.16 -14.56 3.64
CA ASP A 170 -4.21 -15.47 3.21
C ASP A 170 -4.77 -16.34 4.36
N ASN A 171 -4.22 -16.24 5.57
CA ASN A 171 -4.75 -16.93 6.74
C ASN A 171 -5.86 -16.09 7.37
N CYS A 172 -6.91 -16.79 7.81
CA CYS A 172 -8.02 -16.21 8.52
C CYS A 172 -8.33 -17.06 9.76
N ALA A 173 -9.15 -16.54 10.67
CA ALA A 173 -9.46 -17.25 11.91
C ALA A 173 -10.92 -17.72 11.93
N ILE A 174 -11.07 -18.99 12.27
CA ILE A 174 -12.35 -19.70 12.43
C ILE A 174 -12.57 -19.89 13.92
N PHE A 175 -13.54 -19.20 14.48
CA PHE A 175 -13.87 -19.30 15.90
C PHE A 175 -14.77 -20.52 16.16
N GLU A 176 -14.64 -21.08 17.36
CA GLU A 176 -15.51 -22.14 17.86
C GLU A 176 -16.93 -21.62 18.13
N ASP A 177 -17.07 -20.40 18.67
CA ASP A 177 -18.36 -19.70 18.79
C ASP A 177 -18.65 -18.87 17.52
N PRO A 178 -19.72 -19.19 16.77
CA PRO A 178 -20.12 -18.43 15.58
C PRO A 178 -20.43 -16.96 15.88
N LYS A 179 -20.80 -16.59 17.10
CA LYS A 179 -21.07 -15.19 17.47
C LYS A 179 -19.80 -14.33 17.49
N GLU A 180 -18.65 -14.94 17.79
CA GLU A 180 -17.35 -14.26 17.73
C GLU A 180 -16.85 -14.04 16.30
N SER A 181 -17.44 -14.76 15.34
CA SER A 181 -17.05 -14.68 13.92
C SER A 181 -17.65 -13.49 13.17
N GLN A 182 -18.69 -12.85 13.70
CA GLN A 182 -19.59 -11.99 12.90
C GLN A 182 -19.00 -10.63 12.51
N ASP A 183 -18.11 -10.04 13.32
CA ASP A 183 -17.74 -8.62 13.13
C ASP A 183 -16.29 -8.39 12.70
N PHE A 184 -15.35 -9.30 12.99
CA PHE A 184 -13.91 -9.00 12.84
C PHE A 184 -13.22 -9.65 11.64
N LYS A 185 -13.78 -10.71 11.02
CA LYS A 185 -12.95 -11.67 10.23
C LYS A 185 -13.36 -11.91 8.78
N ILE A 186 -14.51 -11.39 8.36
CA ILE A 186 -14.81 -11.20 6.95
C ILE A 186 -13.90 -10.10 6.37
N ALA A 187 -13.54 -9.09 7.17
CA ALA A 187 -12.68 -7.98 6.76
C ALA A 187 -11.26 -8.41 6.33
N ASP A 188 -10.64 -9.38 7.02
CA ASP A 188 -9.29 -9.85 6.68
C ASP A 188 -9.25 -10.46 5.27
N CYS A 189 -10.17 -11.39 4.99
CA CYS A 189 -10.28 -11.97 3.66
C CYS A 189 -10.80 -10.97 2.62
N PHE A 190 -11.63 -9.99 3.00
CA PHE A 190 -12.02 -8.92 2.09
C PHE A 190 -10.80 -8.14 1.60
N ASN A 191 -9.93 -7.70 2.52
CA ASN A 191 -8.74 -6.94 2.18
C ASN A 191 -7.76 -7.75 1.32
N PHE A 192 -7.54 -9.02 1.66
CA PHE A 192 -6.68 -9.91 0.89
C PHE A 192 -7.26 -10.19 -0.52
N CYS A 193 -8.56 -10.48 -0.61
CA CYS A 193 -9.23 -10.82 -1.86
C CYS A 193 -9.62 -9.61 -2.71
N LYS A 194 -9.53 -8.39 -2.19
CA LYS A 194 -10.02 -7.17 -2.83
C LYS A 194 -9.61 -7.03 -4.30
N PRO A 195 -8.36 -7.27 -4.72
CA PRO A 195 -7.99 -7.18 -6.14
C PRO A 195 -8.81 -8.12 -7.04
N GLN A 196 -9.10 -9.34 -6.57
CA GLN A 196 -9.86 -10.33 -7.33
C GLN A 196 -11.37 -10.03 -7.32
N LEU A 197 -11.86 -9.47 -6.21
CA LEU A 197 -13.24 -9.01 -6.09
C LEU A 197 -13.49 -7.80 -7.00
N ASP A 198 -12.58 -6.82 -7.01
CA ASP A 198 -12.68 -5.64 -7.86
C ASP A 198 -12.60 -6.04 -9.35
N ALA A 199 -11.71 -6.97 -9.72
CA ALA A 199 -11.63 -7.50 -11.08
C ALA A 199 -12.91 -8.25 -11.50
N GLY A 200 -13.48 -9.07 -10.62
CA GLY A 200 -14.73 -9.78 -10.87
C GLY A 200 -15.92 -8.82 -11.00
N ALA A 201 -15.99 -7.81 -10.13
CA ALA A 201 -17.03 -6.78 -10.16
C ALA A 201 -16.93 -5.91 -11.42
N ALA A 202 -15.72 -5.53 -11.84
CA ALA A 202 -15.50 -4.79 -13.08
C ALA A 202 -15.91 -5.58 -14.34
N ALA A 203 -15.82 -6.92 -14.28
CA ALA A 203 -16.34 -7.81 -15.33
C ALA A 203 -17.87 -8.03 -15.26
N GLY A 204 -18.56 -7.44 -14.28
CA GLY A 204 -20.00 -7.62 -14.07
C GLY A 204 -20.38 -8.95 -13.42
N ASN A 205 -19.42 -9.71 -12.90
CA ASN A 205 -19.67 -11.02 -12.30
C ASN A 205 -20.12 -10.89 -10.84
N THR A 206 -20.89 -11.87 -10.37
CA THR A 206 -21.13 -12.02 -8.93
C THR A 206 -19.84 -12.46 -8.24
N THR A 207 -19.41 -11.74 -7.21
CA THR A 207 -18.17 -12.07 -6.49
C THR A 207 -18.47 -12.67 -5.12
N ASN A 208 -17.58 -13.53 -4.65
CA ASN A 208 -17.67 -14.16 -3.34
C ASN A 208 -16.30 -14.22 -2.68
N TYR A 209 -16.28 -14.18 -1.36
CA TYR A 209 -15.08 -14.44 -0.58
C TYR A 209 -15.47 -14.98 0.78
N GLY A 210 -14.54 -15.66 1.45
CA GLY A 210 -14.78 -16.17 2.79
C GLY A 210 -13.56 -16.83 3.41
N CYS A 211 -13.69 -17.17 4.69
CA CYS A 211 -12.68 -17.92 5.41
C CYS A 211 -13.04 -19.41 5.44
N VAL A 212 -12.17 -20.28 4.92
CA VAL A 212 -12.43 -21.72 4.78
C VAL A 212 -11.41 -22.53 5.56
N GLY A 213 -11.91 -23.46 6.38
CA GLY A 213 -11.07 -24.38 7.14
C GLY A 213 -10.80 -25.65 6.35
N HIS A 214 -9.58 -25.84 5.86
CA HIS A 214 -9.17 -27.07 5.17
C HIS A 214 -8.78 -28.18 6.16
N PHE A 215 -9.72 -28.57 7.02
CA PHE A 215 -9.51 -29.61 8.03
C PHE A 215 -10.01 -30.97 7.51
N PRO A 216 -9.42 -32.09 7.95
CA PRO A 216 -9.93 -33.43 7.65
C PRO A 216 -11.34 -33.61 8.22
N LEU A 217 -12.28 -34.10 7.40
CA LEU A 217 -13.68 -34.27 7.79
C LEU A 217 -13.90 -35.35 8.87
N ASP A 218 -12.96 -36.28 8.99
CA ASP A 218 -12.98 -37.39 9.95
C ASP A 218 -12.45 -37.02 11.35
N LYS A 219 -11.98 -35.78 11.51
CA LYS A 219 -11.32 -35.33 12.74
C LYS A 219 -11.97 -34.05 13.27
N PRO A 220 -11.94 -33.82 14.60
CA PRO A 220 -12.37 -32.55 15.14
C PRO A 220 -11.47 -31.41 14.64
N ILE A 221 -12.07 -30.23 14.46
CA ILE A 221 -11.34 -29.02 14.07
C ILE A 221 -10.29 -28.70 15.15
N PRO A 222 -9.03 -28.39 14.76
CA PRO A 222 -7.95 -28.15 15.70
C PRO A 222 -8.02 -26.72 16.27
N TYR A 223 -8.98 -26.48 17.17
CA TYR A 223 -9.10 -25.21 17.87
C TYR A 223 -7.95 -24.99 18.86
N GLN A 224 -7.35 -23.82 18.81
CA GLN A 224 -6.34 -23.32 19.75
C GLN A 224 -7.01 -22.43 20.78
N TYR A 225 -6.72 -22.66 22.05
CA TYR A 225 -7.39 -21.95 23.14
C TYR A 225 -6.56 -20.79 23.69
N ASP A 226 -5.21 -20.80 23.65
CA ASP A 226 -4.34 -19.66 24.02
C ASP A 226 -4.82 -18.85 25.25
N GLY A 227 -5.19 -19.54 26.34
CA GLY A 227 -5.70 -18.92 27.57
C GLY A 227 -7.19 -18.57 27.58
N ARG A 228 -7.91 -18.84 26.49
CA ARG A 228 -9.37 -18.70 26.38
C ARG A 228 -10.12 -19.92 26.91
N PRO A 229 -11.32 -19.72 27.48
CA PRO A 229 -12.15 -20.82 27.92
C PRO A 229 -12.61 -21.70 26.74
N LYS A 230 -12.96 -22.95 27.04
CA LYS A 230 -13.52 -23.89 26.06
C LYS A 230 -14.81 -23.31 25.46
N GLY A 231 -15.00 -23.44 24.15
CA GLY A 231 -16.07 -22.75 23.42
C GLY A 231 -15.61 -21.46 22.71
N HIS A 232 -14.42 -20.94 23.06
CA HIS A 232 -13.85 -19.72 22.49
C HIS A 232 -12.52 -19.97 21.75
N GLY A 233 -12.33 -21.21 21.29
CA GLY A 233 -11.13 -21.60 20.55
C GLY A 233 -11.07 -20.97 19.15
N VAL A 234 -9.88 -20.88 18.58
CA VAL A 234 -9.66 -20.43 17.20
C VAL A 234 -8.87 -21.47 16.42
N ALA A 235 -9.37 -21.82 15.25
CA ALA A 235 -8.64 -22.56 14.25
C ALA A 235 -8.21 -21.62 13.12
N VAL A 236 -7.11 -21.95 12.44
CA VAL A 236 -6.62 -21.17 11.30
C VAL A 236 -7.24 -21.72 10.02
N GLY A 237 -7.96 -20.88 9.31
CA GLY A 237 -8.47 -21.13 7.96
C GLY A 237 -7.66 -20.39 6.89
N LYS A 238 -8.08 -20.56 5.64
CA LYS A 238 -7.55 -19.85 4.47
C LYS A 238 -8.63 -19.02 3.80
N CYS A 239 -8.26 -17.85 3.30
CA CYS A 239 -9.14 -17.02 2.51
C CYS A 239 -9.38 -17.65 1.15
N GLN A 240 -10.66 -17.84 0.82
CA GLN A 240 -11.09 -18.24 -0.50
C GLN A 240 -11.60 -17.00 -1.23
N CYS A 241 -10.93 -16.65 -2.33
CA CYS A 241 -11.24 -15.47 -3.12
C CYS A 241 -11.94 -15.86 -4.42
N ASN A 242 -13.06 -15.20 -4.71
CA ASN A 242 -13.83 -15.24 -5.94
C ASN A 242 -13.94 -16.64 -6.58
N ASN A 243 -14.53 -17.60 -5.85
CA ASN A 243 -14.65 -18.97 -6.34
C ASN A 243 -15.68 -19.02 -7.50
N PRO A 244 -15.27 -19.43 -8.72
CA PRO A 244 -16.15 -19.44 -9.89
C PRO A 244 -17.36 -20.37 -9.74
N LEU A 245 -17.21 -21.50 -9.03
CA LEU A 245 -18.31 -22.43 -8.79
C LEU A 245 -19.39 -21.81 -7.88
N VAL A 246 -18.97 -21.06 -6.86
CA VAL A 246 -19.90 -20.37 -5.96
C VAL A 246 -20.62 -19.24 -6.71
N THR A 247 -19.89 -18.53 -7.57
CA THR A 247 -20.45 -17.50 -8.45
C THR A 247 -21.52 -18.09 -9.40
N GLU A 248 -21.23 -19.20 -10.07
CA GLU A 248 -22.17 -19.85 -11.00
C GLU A 248 -23.45 -20.31 -10.28
N ILE A 249 -23.31 -20.92 -9.11
CA ILE A 249 -24.47 -21.35 -8.30
C ILE A 249 -25.29 -20.13 -7.85
N ALA A 250 -24.63 -19.05 -7.42
CA ALA A 250 -25.31 -17.84 -7.00
C ALA A 250 -26.09 -17.20 -8.15
N GLU A 251 -25.49 -17.12 -9.34
CA GLU A 251 -26.13 -16.57 -10.54
C GLU A 251 -27.33 -17.42 -10.98
N PHE A 252 -27.21 -18.75 -10.93
CA PHE A 252 -28.35 -19.64 -11.19
C PHE A 252 -29.53 -19.37 -10.25
N VAL A 253 -29.26 -19.22 -8.94
CA VAL A 253 -30.31 -18.91 -7.96
C VAL A 253 -30.92 -17.54 -8.18
N ILE A 254 -30.10 -16.51 -8.43
CA ILE A 254 -30.58 -15.13 -8.69
C ILE A 254 -31.47 -15.09 -9.93
N GLN A 255 -31.05 -15.73 -11.02
CA GLN A 255 -31.85 -15.83 -12.24
C GLN A 255 -33.14 -16.62 -12.02
N GLY A 256 -33.08 -17.75 -11.31
CA GLY A 256 -34.26 -18.55 -10.97
C GLY A 256 -35.29 -17.78 -10.15
N LEU A 257 -34.84 -16.96 -9.19
CA LEU A 257 -35.71 -16.08 -8.40
C LEU A 257 -36.35 -14.97 -9.25
N ALA A 258 -35.61 -14.38 -10.19
CA ALA A 258 -36.13 -13.39 -11.12
C ALA A 258 -37.24 -13.98 -12.01
N MET A 259 -37.01 -15.17 -12.58
CA MET A 259 -37.99 -15.89 -13.39
C MET A 259 -39.26 -16.26 -12.59
N ALA A 260 -39.11 -16.69 -11.34
CA ALA A 260 -40.24 -17.01 -10.47
C ALA A 260 -41.06 -15.77 -10.05
N ALA A 261 -40.42 -14.61 -9.94
CA ALA A 261 -41.09 -13.35 -9.66
C ALA A 261 -41.93 -12.85 -10.85
N GLU A 262 -41.46 -13.07 -12.08
CA GLU A 262 -42.16 -12.68 -13.30
C GLU A 262 -43.42 -13.52 -13.56
N VAL A 263 -43.40 -14.83 -13.23
CA VAL A 263 -44.57 -15.73 -13.35
C VAL A 263 -45.71 -15.39 -12.37
N ARG A 264 -45.45 -14.59 -11.33
CA ARG A 264 -46.46 -14.15 -10.35
C ARG A 264 -47.13 -12.80 -10.67
N ARG A 265 -46.84 -12.19 -11.83
CA ARG A 265 -47.58 -11.03 -12.37
C ARG A 265 -48.55 -11.47 -13.46
#